data_AF-A0A1Y1ZU61-F1
#
_entry.id   AF-A0A1Y1ZU61-F1
#
_cell.length_a   1.000
_cell.length_b   1.000
_cell.length_c   1.000
_cell.angle_alpha   90.00
_cell.angle_beta   90.00
_cell.angle_gamma   90.00
#
_symmetry.space_group_name_H-M   'P 1'
#
loop_
_entity.id
_entity.type
_entity.pdbx_description
1 polymer ?
#
loop_
_entity_poly.entity_id
_entity_poly.type
_entity_poly.pdbx_seq_one_letter_code
_entity_poly.pdbx_strand_id
1 'polypeptide(L)'
;LETFLPNDTMSNVHLLAAYDYLEGSKYCCGLNAGILFIRVHEWSLNLFTRAISYPYFNKEKKIRYHDQTSLNNILIEFNETDHYVIFPQQFFN
;
A
#
# COMPACT_ATOMS: atom_id res chain seq x y z
N LEU A 1 -5.94 -11.80 16.17
CA LEU A 1 -5.01 -10.78 15.64
C LEU A 1 -3.78 -11.45 15.01
N GLU A 2 -3.09 -12.36 15.72
CA GLU A 2 -1.88 -13.04 15.24
C GLU A 2 -2.05 -13.81 13.92
N THR A 3 -3.23 -14.36 13.63
CA THR A 3 -3.51 -15.05 12.35
C THR A 3 -3.38 -14.14 11.12
N PHE A 4 -3.49 -12.81 11.30
CA PHE A 4 -3.44 -11.83 10.20
C PHE A 4 -2.07 -11.14 10.11
N LEU A 5 -1.14 -11.44 11.02
CA LEU A 5 0.21 -10.88 11.00
C LEU A 5 1.16 -11.83 10.26
N PRO A 6 2.17 -11.30 9.53
CA PRO A 6 3.21 -12.11 8.90
C PRO A 6 3.85 -13.06 9.91
N ASN A 7 3.94 -14.33 9.55
CA ASN A 7 4.69 -15.33 10.33
C ASN A 7 6.17 -15.37 9.87
N ASP A 8 6.96 -16.27 10.46
CA ASP A 8 8.39 -16.39 10.15
C ASP A 8 8.68 -16.72 8.66
N THR A 9 7.74 -17.33 7.95
CA THR A 9 7.86 -17.60 6.51
C THR A 9 7.57 -16.38 5.63
N MET A 10 7.02 -15.32 6.20
CA MET A 10 6.68 -14.05 5.55
C MET A 10 7.63 -12.94 6.02
N SER A 11 8.91 -13.27 6.19
CA SER A 11 9.93 -12.36 6.71
C SER A 11 10.11 -11.09 5.87
N ASN A 12 9.83 -11.14 4.57
CA ASN A 12 9.95 -10.00 3.66
C ASN A 12 8.68 -9.15 3.56
N VAL A 13 7.56 -9.58 4.15
CA VAL A 13 6.33 -8.79 4.16
C VAL A 13 6.43 -7.68 5.21
N HIS A 14 6.36 -6.45 4.73
CA HIS A 14 6.53 -5.23 5.52
C HIS A 14 5.27 -4.37 5.57
N LEU A 15 4.32 -4.59 4.65
CA LEU A 15 3.09 -3.82 4.55
C LEU A 15 1.88 -4.76 4.46
N LEU A 16 0.87 -4.54 5.29
CA LEU A 16 -0.48 -5.05 5.07
C LEU A 16 -1.39 -3.85 4.82
N ALA A 17 -2.11 -3.89 3.71
CA ALA A 17 -3.07 -2.87 3.33
C ALA A 17 -4.39 -3.53 2.90
N ALA A 18 -5.48 -2.79 2.94
CA ALA A 18 -6.73 -3.22 2.33
C ALA A 18 -6.81 -2.71 0.88
N TYR A 19 -7.51 -3.40 -0.01
CA TYR A 19 -7.91 -2.79 -1.27
C TYR A 19 -8.97 -1.70 -1.02
N ASP A 20 -9.16 -0.79 -1.96
CA ASP A 20 -10.20 0.24 -1.89
C ASP A 20 -11.38 -0.06 -2.85
N TYR A 21 -12.60 0.26 -2.42
CA TYR A 21 -13.83 0.10 -3.21
C TYR A 21 -14.52 1.44 -3.45
N LEU A 22 -15.03 1.63 -4.67
CA LEU A 22 -16.12 2.58 -4.92
C LEU A 22 -17.44 1.83 -4.81
N GLU A 23 -18.48 2.52 -4.34
CA GLU A 23 -19.87 2.02 -4.30
C GLU A 23 -20.22 1.22 -5.57
N GLY A 24 -20.85 0.05 -5.39
CA GLY A 24 -21.24 -0.83 -6.49
C GLY A 24 -20.20 -1.90 -6.87
N SER A 25 -19.39 -2.38 -5.92
CA SER A 25 -18.46 -3.51 -6.09
C SER A 25 -17.34 -3.30 -7.11
N LYS A 26 -17.01 -2.02 -7.40
CA LYS A 26 -15.92 -1.69 -8.31
C LYS A 26 -14.69 -1.35 -7.49
N TYR A 27 -13.67 -2.21 -7.58
CA TYR A 27 -12.34 -1.88 -7.04
C TYR A 27 -11.91 -0.53 -7.60
N CYS A 28 -11.60 0.40 -6.70
CA CYS A 28 -11.14 1.74 -7.06
C CYS A 28 -9.79 1.99 -6.43
N CYS A 29 -9.05 2.95 -6.98
CA CYS A 29 -7.98 3.64 -6.26
C CYS A 29 -6.84 2.77 -5.67
N GLY A 30 -6.79 1.47 -6.00
CA GLY A 30 -5.73 0.55 -5.60
C GLY A 30 -5.91 0.03 -4.18
N LEU A 31 -4.95 0.37 -3.31
CA LEU A 31 -5.03 0.13 -1.87
C LEU A 31 -5.76 1.28 -1.16
N ASN A 32 -6.24 1.07 0.05
CA ASN A 32 -6.74 2.12 0.93
C ASN A 32 -5.68 2.48 1.99
N ALA A 33 -5.33 3.77 2.10
CA ALA A 33 -4.27 4.25 3.00
C ALA A 33 -4.76 4.68 4.40
N GLY A 34 -6.05 4.56 4.70
CA GLY A 34 -6.63 4.94 5.99
C GLY A 34 -6.13 4.10 7.17
N ILE A 35 -5.99 2.79 6.98
CA ILE A 35 -5.39 1.86 7.95
C ILE A 35 -4.34 1.00 7.26
N LEU A 36 -3.10 1.09 7.73
CA LEU A 36 -1.96 0.31 7.25
C LEU A 36 -1.26 -0.37 8.44
N PHE A 37 -0.93 -1.65 8.30
CA PHE A 37 0.00 -2.31 9.22
C PHE A 37 1.38 -2.32 8.58
N ILE A 38 2.34 -1.67 9.21
CA ILE A 38 3.68 -1.48 8.65
C ILE A 38 4.73 -1.95 9.63
N ARG A 39 5.64 -2.78 9.14
CA ARG A 39 6.83 -3.20 9.89
C ARG A 39 7.83 -2.05 9.94
N VAL A 40 8.41 -1.80 11.11
CA VAL A 40 9.56 -0.90 11.24
C VAL A 40 10.77 -1.57 10.57
N HIS A 41 11.11 -1.11 9.37
CA HIS A 41 12.16 -1.69 8.53
C HIS A 41 12.66 -0.63 7.53
N GLU A 42 13.89 -0.78 7.04
CA GLU A 42 14.47 0.14 6.04
C GLU A 42 13.61 0.23 4.78
N TRP A 43 13.06 -0.91 4.33
CA TRP A 43 12.15 -0.95 3.19
C TRP A 43 10.95 -0.02 3.38
N SER A 44 10.35 0.02 4.57
CA SER A 44 9.17 0.85 4.86
C SER A 44 9.50 2.34 4.81
N LEU A 45 10.67 2.74 5.31
CA LEU A 45 11.16 4.11 5.19
C LEU A 45 11.36 4.48 3.72
N ASN A 46 12.00 3.61 2.94
CA ASN A 46 12.23 3.82 1.51
C ASN A 46 10.92 3.88 0.72
N LEU A 47 9.91 3.07 1.07
CA LEU A 47 8.57 3.14 0.48
C LEU A 47 7.96 4.53 0.72
N PHE A 48 7.98 5.03 1.96
CA PHE A 48 7.38 6.31 2.29
C PHE A 48 8.10 7.51 1.67
N THR A 49 9.43 7.51 1.67
CA THR A 49 10.21 8.56 0.98
C THR A 49 9.84 8.61 -0.50
N ARG A 50 9.78 7.45 -1.17
CA ARG A 50 9.35 7.37 -2.57
C ARG A 50 7.92 7.87 -2.74
N ALA A 51 6.98 7.41 -1.92
CA ALA A 51 5.57 7.80 -2.02
C ALA A 51 5.34 9.30 -1.81
N ILE A 52 5.98 9.93 -0.81
CA ILE A 52 5.86 11.38 -0.56
C ILE A 52 6.46 12.19 -1.71
N SER A 53 7.56 11.71 -2.30
CA SER A 53 8.21 12.38 -3.43
C SER A 53 7.50 12.15 -4.77
N TYR A 54 6.66 11.13 -4.87
CA TYR A 54 6.08 10.68 -6.13
C TYR A 54 5.32 11.78 -6.90
N PRO A 55 4.46 12.62 -6.28
CA PRO A 55 3.78 13.70 -7.01
C PRO A 55 4.73 14.76 -7.55
N TYR A 56 5.89 14.97 -6.90
CA TYR A 56 6.87 15.95 -7.35
C TYR A 56 7.53 15.52 -8.66
N PHE A 57 7.79 14.23 -8.84
CA PHE A 57 8.42 13.67 -10.04
C PHE A 57 7.42 13.26 -11.12
N ASN A 58 6.13 13.15 -10.79
CA ASN A 58 5.07 12.72 -11.69
C ASN A 58 4.02 13.82 -11.93
N LYS A 59 4.46 15.05 -12.20
CA LYS A 59 3.57 16.24 -12.33
C LYS A 59 2.51 16.12 -13.41
N GLU A 60 2.80 15.36 -14.46
CA GLU A 60 1.87 15.14 -15.58
C GLU A 60 0.75 14.13 -15.24
N LYS A 61 0.92 13.32 -14.17
CA LYS A 61 -0.10 12.37 -13.75
C LYS A 61 -1.15 13.08 -12.91
N LYS A 62 -2.42 12.88 -13.24
CA LYS A 62 -3.54 13.28 -12.35
C LYS A 62 -3.58 12.32 -11.17
N ILE A 63 -3.04 12.75 -10.03
CA ILE A 63 -3.02 11.98 -8.78
C ILE A 63 -4.18 12.45 -7.90
N ARG A 64 -5.18 11.59 -7.71
CA ARG A 64 -6.25 11.78 -6.71
C ARG A 64 -5.85 11.03 -5.44
N TYR A 65 -6.10 11.58 -4.25
CA TYR A 65 -5.65 11.00 -2.97
C TYR A 65 -4.14 10.75 -2.98
N HIS A 66 -3.37 11.84 -2.80
CA HIS A 66 -1.94 11.88 -3.12
C HIS A 66 -1.13 10.81 -2.39
N ASP A 67 -1.40 10.57 -1.12
CA ASP A 67 -0.78 9.53 -0.32
C ASP A 67 -1.10 8.12 -0.83
N GLN A 68 -2.40 7.79 -0.95
CA GLN A 68 -2.89 6.47 -1.34
C GLN A 68 -2.44 6.09 -2.76
N THR A 69 -2.68 6.97 -3.73
CA THR A 69 -2.34 6.70 -5.13
C THR A 69 -0.83 6.66 -5.33
N SER A 70 -0.05 7.47 -4.61
CA SER A 70 1.41 7.40 -4.71
C SER A 70 1.96 6.11 -4.13
N LEU A 71 1.47 5.67 -2.97
CA LEU A 71 1.84 4.37 -2.39
C LEU A 71 1.54 3.24 -3.36
N ASN A 72 0.32 3.18 -3.90
CA ASN A 72 -0.08 2.16 -4.86
C ASN A 72 0.82 2.16 -6.10
N ASN A 73 1.10 3.33 -6.67
CA ASN A 73 1.93 3.42 -7.87
C ASN A 73 3.37 2.98 -7.60
N ILE A 74 3.98 3.35 -6.46
CA ILE A 74 5.33 2.87 -6.12
C ILE A 74 5.36 1.35 -5.99
N LEU A 75 4.38 0.74 -5.31
CA LEU A 75 4.33 -0.72 -5.16
C LEU A 75 4.25 -1.45 -6.51
N ILE A 76 3.45 -0.92 -7.44
CA ILE A 76 3.25 -1.53 -8.75
C ILE A 76 4.42 -1.24 -9.71
N GLU A 77 4.82 0.02 -9.84
CA GLU A 77 5.85 0.46 -10.80
C GLU A 77 7.23 -0.12 -10.48
N PHE A 78 7.52 -0.38 -9.21
CA PHE A 78 8.78 -0.98 -8.75
C PHE A 78 8.68 -2.49 -8.47
N ASN A 79 7.54 -3.12 -8.77
CA ASN A 79 7.31 -4.56 -8.60
C ASN A 79 7.64 -5.08 -7.19
N GLU A 80 7.10 -4.41 -6.16
CA GLU A 80 7.39 -4.67 -4.75
C GLU A 80 6.58 -5.85 -4.17
N THR A 81 6.18 -6.82 -5.00
CA THR A 81 5.17 -7.85 -4.67
C THR A 81 5.51 -8.73 -3.46
N ASP A 82 6.79 -8.88 -3.15
CA ASP A 82 7.26 -9.71 -2.04
C ASP A 82 7.15 -8.99 -0.68
N HIS A 83 6.84 -7.70 -0.69
CA HIS A 83 6.89 -6.84 0.49
C HIS A 83 5.53 -6.44 1.04
N TYR A 84 4.44 -6.75 0.36
CA TYR A 84 3.11 -6.40 0.83
C TYR A 84 2.07 -7.49 0.61
N VAL A 85 1.02 -7.43 1.43
CA VAL A 85 -0.17 -8.27 1.27
C VAL A 85 -1.40 -7.36 1.27
N ILE A 86 -2.32 -7.63 0.34
CA ILE A 86 -3.59 -6.92 0.23
C ILE A 86 -4.70 -7.77 0.82
N PHE A 87 -5.50 -7.16 1.70
CA PHE A 87 -6.64 -7.78 2.35
C PHE A 87 -7.96 -7.22 1.85
N PRO A 88 -9.06 -7.97 2.06
CA PRO A 88 -10.38 -7.41 1.97
C PRO A 88 -10.57 -6.24 2.92
N GLN A 89 -11.16 -5.15 2.42
CA GLN A 89 -11.54 -3.98 3.22
C GLN A 89 -12.40 -4.34 4.46
N GLN A 90 -13.19 -5.41 4.37
CA GLN A 90 -14.01 -5.89 5.49
C GLN A 90 -13.19 -6.40 6.68
N PHE A 91 -11.90 -6.70 6.50
CA PHE A 91 -11.02 -7.18 7.59
C PHE A 91 -10.50 -6.00 8.40
N PHE A 92 -10.16 -4.92 7.72
CA PHE A 92 -9.79 -3.64 8.28
C PHE A 92 -9.93 -2.58 7.19
N ASN A 93 -10.18 -1.33 7.63
CA ASN A 93 -10.31 -0.12 6.84
C ASN A 93 -11.75 0.21 6.42
#